data_AF-A0A8H7SIY7-F1
#
_entry.id   AF-A0A8H7SIY7-F1
#
_cell.length_a   1.000
_cell.length_b   1.000
_cell.length_c   1.000
_cell.angle_alpha   90.00
_cell.angle_beta   90.00
_cell.angle_gamma   90.00
#
_symmetry.space_group_name_H-M   'P 1'
#
loop_
_entity.id
_entity.type
_entity.pdbx_description
1 polymer ?
#
loop_
_entity_poly.entity_id
_entity_poly.type
_entity_poly.pdbx_seq_one_letter_code
_entity_poly.pdbx_strand_id
1 'polypeptide(L)'
;MSYHDILKATRSMVTEYMSGLDPSHDMYHVDRVTRLALDIAHDGKKQGFTIDFELVELAALCHDVGDRKYYQGKETGGQLILQFLNQQQYKKADLVAKIVDHVGFSKELGWNDDLDDKEQVYWRNNCYELFAVQDADKLDAIGAFGILRCAAFSGAKNRPLYVPDHKPIDNISQQEYLNNTSTSSAITHFHGKCYICLLYKEES
;
A
#
# COMPACT_ATOMS: atom_id res chain seq x y z
N MET A 1 1.12 10.66 25.58
CA MET A 1 0.15 9.57 25.39
C MET A 1 0.92 8.26 25.22
N SER A 2 0.39 7.12 25.68
CA SER A 2 1.11 5.84 25.50
C SER A 2 1.01 5.39 24.03
N TYR A 3 1.97 4.57 23.57
CA TYR A 3 1.89 3.97 22.24
C TYR A 3 0.59 3.17 22.04
N HIS A 4 0.16 2.44 23.06
CA HIS A 4 -1.07 1.67 23.03
C HIS A 4 -2.32 2.53 22.78
N ASP A 5 -2.39 3.72 23.41
CA ASP A 5 -3.49 4.65 23.19
C ASP A 5 -3.48 5.22 21.76
N ILE A 6 -2.28 5.54 21.24
CA ILE A 6 -2.10 6.01 19.85
C ILE A 6 -2.55 4.92 18.89
N LEU A 7 -2.10 3.68 19.07
CA LEU A 7 -2.48 2.55 18.22
C LEU A 7 -4.00 2.34 18.20
N LYS A 8 -4.65 2.40 19.36
CA LYS A 8 -6.12 2.28 19.47
C LYS A 8 -6.85 3.43 18.77
N ALA A 9 -6.36 4.66 18.92
CA ALA A 9 -6.91 5.83 18.25
C ALA A 9 -6.75 5.72 16.72
N THR A 10 -5.56 5.34 16.24
CA THR A 10 -5.28 5.10 14.82
C THR A 10 -6.20 4.04 14.26
N ARG A 11 -6.33 2.88 14.91
CA ARG A 11 -7.23 1.80 14.47
C ARG A 11 -8.68 2.27 14.38
N SER A 12 -9.14 3.10 15.32
CA SER A 12 -10.51 3.63 15.31
C SER A 12 -10.72 4.58 14.13
N MET A 13 -9.78 5.49 13.88
CA MET A 13 -9.81 6.41 12.74
C MET A 13 -9.82 5.65 11.41
N VAL A 14 -8.95 4.64 11.25
CA VAL A 14 -8.90 3.82 10.04
C VAL A 14 -10.17 3.01 9.87
N THR A 15 -10.71 2.42 10.94
CA THR A 15 -11.97 1.65 10.86
C THR A 15 -13.12 2.53 10.35
N GLU A 16 -13.22 3.76 10.87
CA GLU A 16 -14.21 4.73 10.42
C GLU A 16 -14.00 5.11 8.95
N TYR A 17 -12.75 5.40 8.56
CA TYR A 17 -12.39 5.73 7.17
C TYR A 17 -12.76 4.60 6.19
N MET A 18 -12.40 3.36 6.51
CA MET A 18 -12.62 2.19 5.65
C MET A 18 -14.10 1.77 5.58
N SER A 19 -14.92 2.14 6.57
CA SER A 19 -16.35 1.77 6.59
C SER A 19 -17.16 2.30 5.40
N GLY A 20 -16.69 3.38 4.76
CA GLY A 20 -17.30 3.97 3.57
C GLY A 20 -16.78 3.41 2.24
N LEU A 21 -15.80 2.50 2.26
CA LEU A 21 -15.18 1.94 1.07
C LEU A 21 -15.85 0.64 0.62
N ASP A 22 -15.52 0.18 -0.58
CA ASP A 22 -16.00 -1.10 -1.08
C ASP A 22 -15.26 -2.29 -0.43
N PRO A 23 -15.80 -3.52 -0.52
CA PRO A 23 -15.25 -4.69 0.18
C PRO A 23 -13.80 -5.05 -0.17
N SER A 24 -13.22 -4.48 -1.23
CA SER A 24 -11.81 -4.69 -1.54
C SER A 24 -10.84 -3.89 -0.67
N HIS A 25 -11.32 -2.88 0.10
CA HIS A 25 -10.50 -2.03 0.99
C HIS A 25 -11.17 -1.91 2.38
N ASP A 26 -11.60 -3.04 2.95
CA ASP A 26 -12.20 -3.07 4.28
C ASP A 26 -11.16 -3.14 5.42
N MET A 27 -11.62 -3.00 6.66
CA MET A 27 -10.75 -3.14 7.84
C MET A 27 -10.09 -4.53 7.94
N TYR A 28 -10.73 -5.57 7.40
CA TYR A 28 -10.18 -6.92 7.43
C TYR A 28 -8.96 -7.06 6.52
N HIS A 29 -8.94 -6.38 5.38
CA HIS A 29 -7.75 -6.25 4.54
C HIS A 29 -6.62 -5.57 5.32
N VAL A 30 -6.90 -4.40 5.91
CA VAL A 30 -5.90 -3.65 6.68
C VAL A 30 -5.32 -4.50 7.83
N ASP A 31 -6.16 -5.27 8.52
CA ASP A 31 -5.72 -6.18 9.58
C ASP A 31 -4.80 -7.29 9.07
N ARG A 32 -5.10 -7.89 7.91
CA ARG A 32 -4.25 -8.93 7.32
C ARG A 32 -2.90 -8.36 6.91
N VAL A 33 -2.87 -7.19 6.27
CA VAL A 33 -1.63 -6.49 5.89
C VAL A 33 -0.82 -6.12 7.13
N THR A 34 -1.45 -5.56 8.15
CA THR A 34 -0.75 -5.16 9.40
C THR A 34 -0.09 -6.35 10.07
N ARG A 35 -0.81 -7.47 10.20
CA ARG A 35 -0.25 -8.70 10.77
C ARG A 35 0.92 -9.23 9.94
N LEU A 36 0.75 -9.29 8.63
CA LEU A 36 1.79 -9.79 7.73
C LEU A 36 3.03 -8.89 7.71
N ALA A 37 2.85 -7.57 7.76
CA ALA A 37 3.96 -6.62 7.84
C ALA A 37 4.76 -6.80 9.14
N LEU A 38 4.08 -7.04 10.27
CA LEU A 38 4.75 -7.36 11.54
C LEU A 38 5.49 -8.69 11.49
N ASP A 39 4.93 -9.72 10.85
CA ASP A 39 5.60 -11.01 10.67
C ASP A 39 6.88 -10.85 9.82
N ILE A 40 6.80 -10.11 8.70
CA ILE A 40 7.95 -9.79 7.84
C ILE A 40 9.00 -8.98 8.62
N ALA A 41 8.58 -7.99 9.39
CA ALA A 41 9.48 -7.20 10.23
C ALA A 41 10.18 -8.06 11.31
N HIS A 42 9.46 -9.02 11.90
CA HIS A 42 10.05 -9.96 12.85
C HIS A 42 11.11 -10.85 12.19
N ASP A 43 10.86 -11.35 10.99
CA ASP A 43 11.82 -12.16 10.25
C ASP A 43 13.03 -11.33 9.78
N GLY A 44 12.82 -10.08 9.38
CA GLY A 44 13.91 -9.15 9.07
C GLY A 44 14.79 -8.87 10.29
N LYS A 45 14.19 -8.68 11.47
CA LYS A 45 14.95 -8.50 12.72
C LYS A 45 15.80 -9.74 13.08
N LYS A 46 15.28 -10.96 12.85
CA LYS A 46 16.07 -12.20 13.05
C LYS A 46 17.28 -12.28 12.12
N GLN A 47 17.20 -11.67 10.94
CA GLN A 47 18.30 -11.58 9.97
C GLN A 47 19.30 -10.46 10.29
N GLY A 48 19.08 -9.69 11.37
CA GLY A 48 19.99 -8.63 11.82
C GLY A 48 19.63 -7.23 11.35
N PHE A 49 18.49 -7.04 10.67
CA PHE A 49 18.02 -5.70 10.31
C PHE A 49 17.51 -4.94 11.55
N THR A 50 17.77 -3.64 11.58
CA THR A 50 17.20 -2.74 12.60
C THR A 50 15.86 -2.23 12.09
N ILE A 51 14.78 -2.62 12.77
CA ILE A 51 13.40 -2.34 12.36
C ILE A 51 12.61 -1.80 13.54
N ASP A 52 11.90 -0.69 13.31
CA ASP A 52 10.98 -0.07 14.26
C ASP A 52 9.55 -0.60 14.08
N PHE A 53 9.14 -1.51 14.97
CA PHE A 53 7.81 -2.13 14.91
C PHE A 53 6.67 -1.12 15.06
N GLU A 54 6.86 -0.01 15.77
CA GLU A 54 5.79 0.99 15.90
C GLU A 54 5.51 1.67 14.57
N LEU A 55 6.56 1.94 13.80
CA LEU A 55 6.45 2.52 12.46
C LEU A 55 5.79 1.54 11.49
N VAL A 56 6.19 0.26 11.52
CA VAL A 56 5.59 -0.79 10.69
C VAL A 56 4.10 -0.92 10.98
N GLU A 57 3.71 -1.03 12.26
CA GLU A 57 2.32 -1.23 12.64
C GLU A 57 1.44 -0.02 12.28
N LEU A 58 1.90 1.21 12.60
CA LEU A 58 1.14 2.41 12.28
C LEU A 58 1.06 2.68 10.77
N ALA A 59 2.15 2.46 10.03
CA ALA A 59 2.16 2.64 8.59
C ALA A 59 1.28 1.60 7.88
N ALA A 60 1.34 0.33 8.29
CA ALA A 60 0.48 -0.72 7.74
C ALA A 60 -1.01 -0.47 8.04
N LEU A 61 -1.35 0.00 9.24
CA LEU A 61 -2.73 0.38 9.55
C LEU A 61 -3.23 1.52 8.66
N CYS A 62 -2.35 2.44 8.26
CA CYS A 62 -2.73 3.65 7.54
C CYS A 62 -2.50 3.57 6.02
N HIS A 63 -1.95 2.48 5.48
CA HIS A 63 -1.40 2.45 4.13
C HIS A 63 -2.41 2.79 3.01
N ASP A 64 -3.68 2.44 3.20
CA ASP A 64 -4.77 2.68 2.26
C ASP A 64 -5.54 4.00 2.53
N VAL A 65 -5.19 4.73 3.59
CA VAL A 65 -5.83 6.02 3.91
C VAL A 65 -5.39 7.06 2.87
N GLY A 66 -6.35 7.73 2.24
CA GLY A 66 -6.08 8.73 1.22
C GLY A 66 -5.74 8.15 -0.15
N ASP A 67 -6.07 6.87 -0.41
CA ASP A 67 -5.97 6.31 -1.76
C ASP A 67 -6.81 7.15 -2.74
N ARG A 68 -6.17 7.65 -3.78
CA ARG A 68 -6.73 8.51 -4.84
C ARG A 68 -7.95 7.88 -5.54
N LYS A 69 -8.11 6.56 -5.48
CA LYS A 69 -9.29 5.86 -6.03
C LYS A 69 -10.60 6.18 -5.29
N TYR A 70 -10.50 6.66 -4.05
CA TYR A 70 -11.62 6.92 -3.14
C TYR A 70 -11.59 8.33 -2.56
N TYR A 71 -10.39 8.89 -2.36
CA TYR A 71 -10.22 10.23 -1.82
C TYR A 71 -10.19 11.28 -2.94
N GLN A 72 -11.10 12.26 -2.85
CA GLN A 72 -11.21 13.38 -3.80
C GLN A 72 -10.64 14.70 -3.27
N GLY A 73 -10.03 14.70 -2.08
CA GLY A 73 -9.37 15.87 -1.51
C GLY A 73 -8.04 16.18 -2.19
N LYS A 74 -7.40 17.28 -1.77
CA LYS A 74 -6.11 17.71 -2.33
C LYS A 74 -4.93 17.11 -1.56
N GLU A 75 -5.19 16.66 -0.36
CA GLU A 75 -4.23 16.14 0.59
C GLU A 75 -3.76 14.73 0.18
N THR A 76 -2.49 14.41 0.45
CA THR A 76 -1.99 13.03 0.34
C THR A 76 -2.42 12.21 1.57
N GLY A 77 -2.39 10.88 1.45
CA GLY A 77 -2.57 9.99 2.60
C GLY A 77 -1.61 10.33 3.74
N GLY A 78 -0.33 10.51 3.42
CA GLY A 78 0.69 10.93 4.39
C GLY A 78 0.35 12.25 5.07
N GLN A 79 -0.18 13.26 4.36
CA GLN A 79 -0.60 14.52 4.97
C GLN A 79 -1.73 14.36 5.99
N LEU A 80 -2.75 13.54 5.67
CA LEU A 80 -3.85 13.24 6.59
C LEU A 80 -3.33 12.53 7.84
N ILE A 81 -2.46 11.53 7.66
CA ILE A 81 -1.86 10.76 8.76
C ILE A 81 -0.92 11.62 9.60
N LEU A 82 -0.14 12.50 8.99
CA LEU A 82 0.74 13.44 9.70
C LEU A 82 -0.07 14.37 10.61
N GLN A 83 -1.15 14.95 10.09
CA GLN A 83 -2.03 15.82 10.88
C GLN A 83 -2.63 15.06 12.07
N PHE A 84 -3.15 13.85 11.83
CA PHE A 84 -3.73 13.01 12.88
C PHE A 84 -2.70 12.63 13.96
N LEU A 85 -1.53 12.10 13.57
CA LEU A 85 -0.51 11.64 14.51
C LEU A 85 0.15 12.79 15.29
N ASN A 86 0.23 13.99 14.70
CA ASN A 86 0.67 15.20 15.41
C ASN A 86 -0.32 15.61 16.50
N GLN A 87 -1.64 15.50 16.27
CA GLN A 87 -2.65 15.71 17.31
C GLN A 87 -2.51 14.69 18.45
N GLN A 88 -2.11 13.46 18.11
CA GLN A 88 -1.81 12.41 19.08
C GLN A 88 -0.42 12.57 19.76
N GLN A 89 0.35 13.60 19.41
CA GLN A 89 1.70 13.88 19.90
C GLN A 89 2.70 12.72 19.66
N TYR A 90 2.53 11.99 18.55
CA TYR A 90 3.44 10.91 18.19
C TYR A 90 4.75 11.46 17.60
N LYS A 91 5.89 11.14 18.22
CA LYS A 91 7.19 11.73 17.88
C LYS A 91 7.70 11.38 16.48
N LYS A 92 7.25 10.24 15.92
CA LYS A 92 7.72 9.74 14.62
C LYS A 92 6.64 9.92 13.53
N ALA A 93 5.72 10.86 13.71
CA ALA A 93 4.59 11.09 12.80
C ALA A 93 5.06 11.34 11.35
N ASP A 94 6.12 12.13 11.17
CA ASP A 94 6.70 12.42 9.84
C ASP A 94 7.18 11.15 9.13
N LEU A 95 7.78 10.19 9.87
CA LEU A 95 8.26 8.94 9.29
C LEU A 95 7.10 8.03 8.87
N VAL A 96 6.06 7.91 9.69
CA VAL A 96 4.86 7.14 9.33
C VAL A 96 4.20 7.74 8.08
N ALA A 97 4.01 9.05 8.06
CA ALA A 97 3.44 9.75 6.91
C ALA A 97 4.27 9.55 5.64
N LYS A 98 5.61 9.62 5.76
CA LYS A 98 6.53 9.37 4.66
C LYS A 98 6.42 7.94 4.14
N ILE A 99 6.34 6.94 5.02
CA ILE A 99 6.14 5.53 4.61
C ILE A 99 4.81 5.39 3.86
N VAL A 100 3.70 5.86 4.44
CA VAL A 100 2.35 5.77 3.83
C VAL A 100 2.32 6.36 2.41
N ASP A 101 2.96 7.51 2.18
CA ASP A 101 3.01 8.13 0.86
C ASP A 101 3.84 7.36 -0.19
N HIS A 102 4.63 6.38 0.24
CA HIS A 102 5.52 5.57 -0.61
C HIS A 102 5.13 4.09 -0.71
N VAL A 103 4.18 3.60 0.10
CA VAL A 103 3.77 2.18 0.07
C VAL A 103 3.13 1.78 -1.26
N GLY A 104 2.23 2.61 -1.80
CA GLY A 104 1.39 2.20 -2.93
C GLY A 104 2.17 1.82 -4.20
N PHE A 105 1.76 0.73 -4.86
CA PHE A 105 2.39 0.22 -6.10
C PHE A 105 2.58 1.27 -7.20
N SER A 106 1.61 2.18 -7.39
CA SER A 106 1.76 3.26 -8.37
C SER A 106 2.92 4.20 -8.06
N LYS A 107 3.27 4.36 -6.79
CA LYS A 107 4.39 5.21 -6.36
C LYS A 107 5.71 4.57 -6.72
N GLU A 108 5.86 3.29 -6.42
CA GLU A 108 7.02 2.47 -6.79
C GLU A 108 7.30 2.50 -8.29
N LEU A 109 6.26 2.36 -9.14
CA LEU A 109 6.40 2.48 -10.60
C LEU A 109 6.91 3.85 -11.09
N GLY A 110 6.80 4.88 -10.26
CA GLY A 110 7.27 6.22 -10.59
C GLY A 110 8.66 6.55 -10.05
N TRP A 111 9.29 5.65 -9.28
CA TRP A 111 10.63 5.89 -8.75
C TRP A 111 11.66 5.85 -9.86
N ASN A 112 12.60 6.79 -9.80
CA ASN A 112 13.72 6.84 -10.71
C ASN A 112 14.99 7.22 -9.94
N ASP A 113 15.84 6.24 -9.65
CA ASP A 113 17.07 6.42 -8.86
C ASP A 113 18.06 7.43 -9.47
N ASP A 114 18.02 7.65 -10.79
CA ASP A 114 18.90 8.59 -11.48
C ASP A 114 18.39 10.04 -11.47
N LEU A 115 17.07 10.23 -11.40
CA LEU A 115 16.43 11.55 -11.49
C LEU A 115 15.95 12.09 -10.14
N ASP A 116 15.67 11.21 -9.19
CA ASP A 116 15.14 11.59 -7.87
C ASP A 116 16.22 12.19 -6.96
N ASP A 117 15.76 12.87 -5.91
CA ASP A 117 16.65 13.39 -4.88
C ASP A 117 17.43 12.26 -4.19
N LYS A 118 18.75 12.45 -4.03
CA LYS A 118 19.66 11.42 -3.51
C LYS A 118 19.36 11.01 -2.08
N GLU A 119 18.91 11.93 -1.23
CA GLU A 119 18.54 11.60 0.14
C GLU A 119 17.25 10.78 0.18
N GLN A 120 16.30 11.10 -0.71
CA GLN A 120 15.10 10.30 -0.89
C GLN A 120 15.43 8.89 -1.39
N VAL A 121 16.31 8.77 -2.40
CA VAL A 121 16.80 7.49 -2.94
C VAL A 121 17.44 6.65 -1.85
N TYR A 122 18.35 7.25 -1.09
CA TYR A 122 19.01 6.58 0.01
C TYR A 122 17.99 6.11 1.06
N TRP A 123 17.04 6.96 1.45
CA TRP A 123 16.02 6.59 2.43
C TRP A 123 15.14 5.44 1.94
N ARG A 124 14.59 5.51 0.72
CA ARG A 124 13.71 4.44 0.20
C ARG A 124 14.43 3.10 0.07
N ASN A 125 15.71 3.13 -0.30
CA ASN A 125 16.52 1.92 -0.48
C ASN A 125 17.04 1.34 0.85
N ASN A 126 16.89 2.06 1.97
CA ASN A 126 17.38 1.65 3.30
C ASN A 126 16.28 1.64 4.38
N CYS A 127 15.01 1.88 4.03
CA CYS A 127 13.90 1.87 4.99
C CYS A 127 13.23 0.49 5.01
N TYR A 128 13.67 -0.36 5.94
CA TYR A 128 13.13 -1.72 6.08
C TYR A 128 11.65 -1.74 6.49
N GLU A 129 11.18 -0.71 7.19
CA GLU A 129 9.77 -0.56 7.54
C GLU A 129 8.89 -0.37 6.31
N LEU A 130 9.36 0.42 5.33
CA LEU A 130 8.67 0.60 4.06
C LEU A 130 8.57 -0.74 3.31
N PHE A 131 9.67 -1.49 3.24
CA PHE A 131 9.68 -2.80 2.56
C PHE A 131 8.75 -3.80 3.22
N ALA A 132 8.72 -3.87 4.56
CA ALA A 132 7.82 -4.77 5.27
C ALA A 132 6.34 -4.49 4.95
N VAL A 133 5.95 -3.21 4.87
CA VAL A 133 4.57 -2.83 4.55
C VAL A 133 4.25 -3.06 3.07
N GLN A 134 5.18 -2.73 2.16
CA GLN A 134 5.01 -2.98 0.72
C GLN A 134 4.86 -4.46 0.41
N ASP A 135 5.73 -5.30 0.96
CA ASP A 135 5.67 -6.75 0.77
C ASP A 135 4.36 -7.32 1.33
N ALA A 136 3.93 -6.86 2.52
CA ALA A 136 2.67 -7.31 3.11
C ALA A 136 1.44 -6.94 2.26
N ASP A 137 1.36 -5.72 1.72
CA ASP A 137 0.26 -5.31 0.84
C ASP A 137 0.26 -6.11 -0.47
N LYS A 138 1.43 -6.27 -1.11
CA LYS A 138 1.58 -7.07 -2.33
C LYS A 138 1.18 -8.54 -2.10
N LEU A 139 1.55 -9.11 -0.97
CA LEU A 139 1.20 -10.49 -0.62
C LEU A 139 -0.31 -10.67 -0.35
N ASP A 140 -1.00 -9.69 0.24
CA ASP A 140 -2.47 -9.74 0.40
C ASP A 140 -3.22 -9.52 -0.94
N ALA A 141 -2.55 -8.89 -1.92
CA ALA A 141 -3.07 -8.66 -3.25
C ALA A 141 -2.95 -9.87 -4.20
N ILE A 142 -2.33 -10.98 -3.76
CA ILE A 142 -2.22 -12.25 -4.51
C ILE A 142 -3.01 -13.39 -3.85
N GLY A 143 -2.97 -14.58 -4.46
CA GLY A 143 -3.69 -15.75 -3.96
C GLY A 143 -5.21 -15.59 -3.98
N ALA A 144 -5.91 -16.37 -3.16
CA ALA A 144 -7.37 -16.40 -3.13
C ALA A 144 -7.99 -15.05 -2.74
N PHE A 145 -7.44 -14.38 -1.71
CA PHE A 145 -7.89 -13.05 -1.30
C PHE A 145 -7.64 -12.02 -2.41
N GLY A 146 -6.45 -12.01 -3.04
CA GLY A 146 -6.14 -11.13 -4.15
C GLY A 146 -7.11 -11.26 -5.33
N ILE A 147 -7.44 -12.50 -5.73
CA ILE A 147 -8.42 -12.75 -6.81
C ILE A 147 -9.80 -12.19 -6.45
N LEU A 148 -10.28 -12.46 -5.23
CA LEU A 148 -11.60 -11.99 -4.78
C LEU A 148 -11.65 -10.47 -4.65
N ARG A 149 -10.60 -9.84 -4.11
CA ARG A 149 -10.51 -8.38 -3.99
C ARG A 149 -10.43 -7.70 -5.35
N CYS A 150 -9.67 -8.26 -6.31
CA CYS A 150 -9.63 -7.77 -7.68
C CYS A 150 -11.01 -7.80 -8.35
N ALA A 151 -11.74 -8.91 -8.18
CA ALA A 151 -13.10 -9.04 -8.68
C ALA A 151 -14.08 -8.06 -8.01
N ALA A 152 -14.00 -7.91 -6.68
CA ALA A 152 -14.83 -6.98 -5.91
C ALA A 152 -14.59 -5.52 -6.33
N PHE A 153 -13.33 -5.09 -6.44
CA PHE A 153 -12.97 -3.77 -6.93
C PHE A 153 -13.49 -3.53 -8.36
N SER A 154 -13.30 -4.51 -9.25
CA SER A 154 -13.78 -4.42 -10.63
C SER A 154 -15.29 -4.30 -10.69
N GLY A 155 -16.03 -5.06 -9.88
CA GLY A 155 -17.48 -4.95 -9.74
C GLY A 155 -17.91 -3.57 -9.23
N ALA A 156 -17.26 -3.04 -8.18
CA ALA A 156 -17.55 -1.72 -7.64
C ALA A 156 -17.29 -0.58 -8.64
N LYS A 157 -16.28 -0.74 -9.52
CA LYS A 157 -15.98 0.19 -10.62
C LYS A 157 -16.74 -0.12 -11.92
N ASN A 158 -17.70 -1.05 -11.88
CA ASN A 158 -18.53 -1.48 -13.01
C ASN A 158 -17.70 -1.91 -14.24
N ARG A 159 -16.60 -2.62 -14.00
CA ARG A 159 -15.70 -3.17 -15.01
C ARG A 159 -16.05 -4.63 -15.30
N PRO A 160 -16.01 -5.07 -16.57
CA PRO A 160 -16.23 -6.47 -16.90
C PRO A 160 -15.14 -7.33 -16.27
N LEU A 161 -15.48 -8.57 -15.91
CA LEU A 161 -14.48 -9.51 -15.38
C LEU A 161 -13.46 -9.90 -16.44
N TYR A 162 -13.91 -10.11 -17.67
CA TYR A 162 -13.08 -10.50 -18.81
C TYR A 162 -13.60 -9.86 -20.09
N VAL A 163 -12.68 -9.41 -20.94
CA VAL A 163 -12.98 -8.96 -22.30
C VAL A 163 -12.04 -9.75 -23.24
N PRO A 164 -12.57 -10.50 -24.22
CA PRO A 164 -11.77 -11.17 -25.22
C PRO A 164 -10.83 -10.20 -25.98
N ASP A 165 -9.70 -10.72 -26.46
CA ASP A 165 -8.74 -10.01 -27.32
C ASP A 165 -7.99 -8.81 -26.71
N HIS A 166 -8.24 -8.45 -25.45
CA HIS A 166 -7.39 -7.52 -24.71
C HIS A 166 -6.18 -8.22 -24.09
N LYS A 167 -4.99 -7.95 -24.63
CA LYS A 167 -3.74 -8.43 -24.04
C LYS A 167 -3.39 -7.61 -22.79
N PRO A 168 -2.85 -8.24 -21.74
CA PRO A 168 -2.19 -7.51 -20.66
C PRO A 168 -1.05 -6.65 -21.21
N ILE A 169 -0.83 -5.47 -20.61
CA ILE A 169 0.33 -4.64 -20.93
C ILE A 169 1.49 -5.08 -20.03
N ASP A 170 2.55 -5.59 -20.65
CA ASP A 170 3.82 -5.84 -19.97
C ASP A 170 4.54 -4.49 -19.76
N ASN A 171 5.19 -4.29 -18.60
CA ASN A 171 5.96 -3.09 -18.25
C ASN A 171 5.15 -1.76 -18.28
N ILE A 172 4.05 -1.71 -17.53
CA ILE A 172 3.21 -0.52 -17.43
C ILE A 172 3.93 0.65 -16.75
N SER A 173 3.91 1.84 -17.36
CA SER A 173 4.39 3.07 -16.71
C SER A 173 3.41 3.58 -15.65
N GLN A 174 3.89 4.40 -14.71
CA GLN A 174 3.03 5.04 -13.71
C GLN A 174 1.86 5.82 -14.35
N GLN A 175 2.12 6.57 -15.44
CA GLN A 175 1.09 7.37 -16.11
C GLN A 175 0.00 6.49 -16.75
N GLU A 176 0.40 5.40 -17.41
CA GLU A 176 -0.55 4.46 -18.02
C GLU A 176 -1.39 3.73 -16.96
N TYR A 177 -0.77 3.36 -15.83
CA TYR A 177 -1.47 2.77 -14.70
C TYR A 177 -2.54 3.71 -14.12
N LEU A 178 -2.21 4.99 -13.94
CA LEU A 178 -3.13 6.00 -13.39
C LEU A 178 -4.28 6.34 -14.35
N ASN A 179 -4.03 6.35 -15.66
CA ASN A 179 -5.03 6.70 -16.66
C ASN A 179 -6.08 5.60 -16.91
N ASN A 180 -5.95 4.43 -16.27
CA ASN A 180 -6.84 3.26 -16.44
C ASN A 180 -7.02 2.81 -17.90
N THR A 181 -6.25 3.35 -18.85
CA THR A 181 -6.25 2.99 -20.27
C THR A 181 -5.88 1.53 -20.50
N SER A 182 -5.21 0.92 -19.52
CA SER A 182 -4.64 -0.43 -19.56
C SER A 182 -5.51 -1.52 -18.91
N THR A 183 -6.56 -1.16 -18.17
CA THR A 183 -7.35 -2.10 -17.35
C THR A 183 -8.80 -2.15 -17.82
N SER A 184 -9.02 -2.76 -18.98
CA SER A 184 -10.36 -2.94 -19.57
C SER A 184 -11.21 -3.99 -18.84
N SER A 185 -10.58 -4.87 -18.04
CA SER A 185 -11.24 -5.95 -17.30
C SER A 185 -10.52 -6.34 -15.99
N ALA A 186 -11.20 -7.09 -15.12
CA ALA A 186 -10.61 -7.64 -13.89
C ALA A 186 -9.38 -8.52 -14.19
N ILE A 187 -9.45 -9.36 -15.24
CA ILE A 187 -8.32 -10.20 -15.67
C ILE A 187 -7.12 -9.36 -16.11
N THR A 188 -7.34 -8.30 -16.90
CA THR A 188 -6.23 -7.40 -17.29
C THR A 188 -5.62 -6.67 -16.08
N HIS A 189 -6.43 -6.30 -15.08
CA HIS A 189 -5.93 -5.71 -13.83
C HIS A 189 -5.13 -6.72 -13.00
N PHE A 190 -5.60 -7.97 -12.94
CA PHE A 190 -4.88 -9.05 -12.27
C PHE A 190 -3.51 -9.28 -12.92
N HIS A 191 -3.42 -9.35 -14.25
CA HIS A 191 -2.15 -9.54 -14.93
C HIS A 191 -1.22 -8.31 -14.85
N GLY A 192 -1.77 -7.09 -14.92
CA GLY A 192 -0.97 -5.86 -14.87
C GLY A 192 -0.54 -5.41 -13.47
N LYS A 193 -1.08 -6.01 -12.40
CA LYS A 193 -0.74 -5.66 -11.01
C LYS A 193 -0.43 -6.88 -10.17
N CYS A 194 -1.42 -7.75 -9.95
CA CYS A 194 -1.28 -8.90 -9.06
C CYS A 194 -0.26 -9.93 -9.57
N TYR A 195 -0.19 -10.15 -10.89
CA TYR A 195 0.78 -11.07 -11.49
C TYR A 195 2.19 -10.47 -11.54
N ILE A 196 2.32 -9.16 -11.78
CA ILE A 196 3.63 -8.49 -11.68
C ILE A 196 4.20 -8.60 -10.26
N CYS A 197 3.35 -8.53 -9.23
CA CYS A 197 3.78 -8.77 -7.84
C CYS A 197 4.34 -10.20 -7.64
N LEU A 198 4.01 -11.17 -8.49
CA LEU A 198 4.58 -12.54 -8.43
C LEU A 198 5.94 -12.65 -9.15
N LEU A 199 6.22 -11.80 -10.14
CA LEU A 199 7.40 -11.91 -11.00
C LEU A 199 8.62 -11.10 -10.53
N TYR A 200 8.46 -10.18 -9.57
CA TYR A 200 9.52 -9.28 -9.10
C TYR A 200 10.63 -9.94 -8.25
N LYS A 201 10.81 -11.27 -8.32
CA LYS A 201 11.87 -12.00 -7.59
C LYS A 201 12.65 -13.05 -8.40
N GLU A 202 12.63 -13.00 -9.74
CA GLU A 202 13.46 -13.92 -10.55
C GLU A 202 14.69 -13.29 -11.21
N GLU A 203 14.93 -11.98 -11.10
CA GLU A 203 16.20 -11.37 -11.55
C GLU A 203 17.02 -10.86 -10.36
N SER A 204 17.85 -11.74 -9.81
CA SER A 204 19.00 -11.42 -8.94
C SER A 204 20.08 -12.49 -9.10
#